data_AF-A0A142XPT1-F1
#
_entry.id   AF-A0A142XPT1-F1
#
_cell.length_a   1.000
_cell.length_b   1.000
_cell.length_c   1.000
_cell.angle_alpha   90.00
_cell.angle_beta   90.00
_cell.angle_gamma   90.00
#
_symmetry.space_group_name_H-M   'P 1'
#
loop_
_entity.id
_entity.type
_entity.pdbx_description
1 polymer ?
#
loop_
_entity_poly.entity_id
_entity_poly.type
_entity_poly.pdbx_seq_one_letter_code
_entity_poly.pdbx_strand_id
1 'polypeptide(L)'
;MTVEPPPPSPLPEGKGEQARDSSATGSALIEREASVPPFPSGRGDGGGGSAPSPSPPPPPKGEGQRTGRRIVVAAAGVAAVAFAVWYFAFRTPEPRDDFSRFQGEWKLTVADREKQMPITVRVSGDKWTWLVGGTDQKRYAMTLRPDTNPKEIDLTQLTADDSPLQERRGGSSVPVVLRGIYTIEGDKAKLVTAPNPLPRPTTFDADDGPPVWVLELQGR
;
A
#
# COMPACT_ATOMS: atom_id res chain seq x y z
N MET A 1 50.41 -48.45 -15.93
CA MET A 1 50.16 -47.32 -16.84
C MET A 1 49.34 -46.31 -16.06
N THR A 2 50.00 -45.27 -15.56
CA THR A 2 49.39 -44.23 -14.69
C THR A 2 48.86 -43.13 -15.59
N VAL A 3 47.55 -42.84 -15.53
CA VAL A 3 46.92 -41.77 -16.31
C VAL A 3 47.00 -40.49 -15.50
N GLU A 4 47.76 -39.52 -16.02
CA GLU A 4 47.87 -38.17 -15.48
C GLU A 4 46.57 -37.39 -15.74
N PRO A 5 45.97 -36.75 -14.72
CA PRO A 5 44.75 -35.95 -14.92
C PRO A 5 45.06 -34.65 -15.68
N PRO A 6 44.14 -34.16 -16.53
CA PRO A 6 44.36 -32.95 -17.30
C PRO A 6 44.42 -31.70 -16.38
N PRO A 7 45.26 -30.70 -16.72
CA PRO A 7 45.44 -29.50 -15.90
C PRO A 7 44.17 -28.62 -15.89
N PRO A 8 43.93 -27.88 -14.79
CA PRO A 8 42.77 -26.99 -14.68
C PRO A 8 42.87 -25.78 -15.63
N SER A 9 41.73 -25.33 -16.13
CA SER A 9 41.62 -24.16 -17.01
C SER A 9 42.02 -22.85 -16.29
N PRO A 10 42.69 -21.90 -16.98
CA PRO A 10 43.05 -20.61 -16.40
C PRO A 10 41.82 -19.70 -16.20
N LEU A 11 41.81 -18.98 -15.07
CA LEU A 11 40.82 -17.93 -14.77
C LEU A 11 40.96 -16.75 -15.74
N PRO A 12 39.85 -16.06 -16.08
CA PRO A 12 39.90 -14.85 -16.89
C PRO A 12 40.53 -13.68 -16.10
N GLU A 13 41.66 -13.19 -16.59
CA GLU A 13 42.24 -11.90 -16.18
C GLU A 13 41.35 -10.76 -16.66
N GLY A 14 40.78 -10.02 -15.71
CA GLY A 14 40.04 -8.78 -15.96
C GLY A 14 40.68 -7.62 -15.22
N LYS A 15 41.77 -7.07 -15.76
CA LYS A 15 42.33 -5.77 -15.38
C LYS A 15 41.49 -4.66 -16.02
N GLY A 16 40.96 -3.77 -15.20
CA GLY A 16 40.28 -2.55 -15.62
C GLY A 16 40.32 -1.52 -14.49
N GLU A 17 41.45 -0.81 -14.39
CA GLU A 17 41.58 0.44 -13.65
C GLU A 17 40.67 1.51 -14.28
N GLN A 18 39.90 2.24 -13.47
CA GLN A 18 39.62 3.64 -13.77
C GLN A 18 39.46 4.45 -12.50
N ALA A 19 40.50 5.24 -12.22
CA ALA A 19 40.54 6.32 -11.25
C ALA A 19 39.59 7.45 -11.65
N ARG A 20 38.90 8.03 -10.67
CA ARG A 20 38.53 9.45 -10.65
C ARG A 20 38.58 9.96 -9.22
N ASP A 21 39.69 10.61 -8.89
CA ASP A 21 39.73 11.68 -7.90
C ASP A 21 39.11 12.95 -8.50
N SER A 22 38.33 13.70 -7.72
CA SER A 22 38.64 15.09 -7.36
C SER A 22 37.42 15.87 -6.85
N SER A 23 37.69 16.60 -5.77
CA SER A 23 37.14 17.91 -5.39
C SER A 23 35.99 18.00 -4.39
N ALA A 24 36.47 18.34 -3.18
CA ALA A 24 35.86 18.94 -2.01
C ALA A 24 35.17 20.31 -2.23
N THR A 25 34.62 20.81 -1.11
CA THR A 25 34.10 22.17 -0.79
C THR A 25 32.57 22.23 -0.89
N GLY A 26 31.75 22.41 0.15
CA GLY A 26 31.94 23.04 1.48
C GLY A 26 31.16 24.36 1.51
N SER A 27 30.10 24.49 2.33
CA SER A 27 29.73 25.69 3.11
C SER A 27 28.29 25.69 3.65
N ALA A 28 28.20 26.10 4.94
CA ALA A 28 27.15 26.89 5.63
C ALA A 28 25.70 26.35 5.64
N LEU A 29 25.08 25.98 6.77
CA LEU A 29 24.80 26.74 8.01
C LEU A 29 24.05 28.06 7.74
N ILE A 30 22.72 28.00 7.76
CA ILE A 30 21.86 29.15 8.09
C ILE A 30 20.75 28.68 9.03
N GLU A 31 21.02 28.97 10.29
CA GLU A 31 20.11 29.22 11.39
C GLU A 31 19.11 30.33 11.03
N ARG A 32 17.82 30.13 11.31
CA ARG A 32 16.87 31.25 11.45
C ARG A 32 15.75 30.89 12.41
N GLU A 33 16.00 31.23 13.65
CA GLU A 33 15.02 31.32 14.72
C GLU A 33 14.11 32.56 14.55
N ALA A 34 12.97 32.45 15.21
CA ALA A 34 12.10 33.51 15.71
C ALA A 34 11.33 34.39 14.70
N SER A 35 9.98 34.29 14.75
CA SER A 35 9.18 35.40 15.31
C SER A 35 7.72 34.99 15.49
N VAL A 36 7.33 34.78 16.76
CA VAL A 36 5.94 34.96 17.20
C VAL A 36 5.78 36.44 17.55
N PRO A 37 4.61 37.05 17.34
CA PRO A 37 4.05 37.82 18.44
C PRO A 37 2.61 37.42 18.83
N PRO A 38 2.23 37.56 20.11
CA PRO A 38 0.97 37.10 20.67
C PRO A 38 -0.04 38.23 21.00
N PHE A 39 -1.34 37.96 20.78
CA PHE A 39 -2.56 38.62 21.30
C PHE A 39 -2.78 40.16 21.10
N PRO A 40 -4.03 40.64 21.23
CA PRO A 40 -4.44 41.12 22.56
C PRO A 40 -5.86 40.74 23.01
N SER A 41 -5.97 40.67 24.34
CA SER A 41 -7.17 40.63 25.16
C SER A 41 -8.17 41.75 24.87
N GLY A 42 -9.47 41.42 24.96
CA GLY A 42 -10.57 42.38 25.02
C GLY A 42 -11.55 42.03 26.13
N ARG A 43 -11.19 42.36 27.37
CA ARG A 43 -12.04 42.36 28.56
C ARG A 43 -12.77 43.70 28.60
N GLY A 44 -14.09 43.69 28.66
CA GLY A 44 -14.91 44.90 28.82
C GLY A 44 -16.02 44.64 29.83
N ASP A 45 -15.80 45.10 31.05
CA ASP A 45 -16.73 45.14 32.17
C ASP A 45 -17.07 46.63 32.39
N GLY A 46 -18.35 46.97 32.54
CA GLY A 46 -18.79 48.37 32.61
C GLY A 46 -20.28 48.51 32.90
N GLY A 47 -20.61 48.70 34.18
CA GLY A 47 -21.96 48.97 34.68
C GLY A 47 -22.29 50.45 34.90
N GLY A 48 -23.55 50.68 35.27
CA GLY A 48 -24.15 51.95 35.73
C GLY A 48 -25.03 52.59 34.66
N GLY A 49 -26.31 52.91 34.85
CA GLY A 49 -27.21 52.92 36.00
C GLY A 49 -28.32 53.93 35.72
N SER A 50 -29.56 53.65 36.13
CA SER A 50 -30.66 54.56 36.53
C SER A 50 -32.03 54.14 35.97
N ALA A 51 -32.96 53.88 36.89
CA ALA A 51 -34.40 53.76 36.66
C ALA A 51 -35.05 55.18 36.54
N PRO A 52 -36.33 55.32 36.13
CA PRO A 52 -37.46 54.92 36.99
C PRO A 52 -38.63 54.20 36.28
N SER A 53 -39.35 53.40 37.07
CA SER A 53 -40.71 52.85 36.83
C SER A 53 -41.77 53.95 36.66
N PRO A 54 -43.01 53.70 36.16
CA PRO A 54 -43.80 52.47 36.34
C PRO A 54 -44.54 51.90 35.10
N SER A 55 -44.82 50.60 35.19
CA SER A 55 -45.68 49.74 34.33
C SER A 55 -47.09 49.56 34.95
N PRO A 56 -48.08 48.85 34.33
CA PRO A 56 -48.41 48.55 32.92
C PRO A 56 -49.95 48.71 32.61
N PRO A 57 -50.47 48.27 31.43
CA PRO A 57 -51.05 46.91 31.30
C PRO A 57 -50.68 46.19 29.97
N PRO A 58 -50.97 44.88 29.80
CA PRO A 58 -50.22 43.97 28.92
C PRO A 58 -50.62 43.99 27.42
N PRO A 59 -49.72 43.55 26.52
CA PRO A 59 -49.99 43.43 25.08
C PRO A 59 -50.82 42.18 24.71
N PRO A 60 -51.47 42.18 23.53
CA PRO A 60 -52.40 41.15 23.11
C PRO A 60 -51.74 39.78 22.84
N LYS A 61 -52.59 38.78 23.08
CA LYS A 61 -52.41 37.33 22.99
C LYS A 61 -51.83 36.89 21.63
N GLY A 62 -50.70 36.19 21.67
CA GLY A 62 -49.98 35.73 20.48
C GLY A 62 -50.72 34.68 19.66
N GLU A 63 -50.90 34.98 18.37
CA GLU A 63 -50.98 34.01 17.30
C GLU A 63 -49.59 33.92 16.64
N GLY A 64 -49.00 32.72 16.59
CA GLY A 64 -47.74 32.53 15.86
C GLY A 64 -46.84 31.43 16.39
N GLN A 65 -47.36 30.21 16.59
CA GLN A 65 -46.51 29.06 16.91
C GLN A 65 -46.86 27.84 16.07
N ARG A 66 -46.75 27.94 14.74
CA ARG A 66 -46.80 26.76 13.85
C ARG A 66 -45.83 26.75 12.67
N THR A 67 -44.81 27.62 12.65
CA THR A 67 -43.92 27.76 11.48
C THR A 67 -42.44 27.51 11.80
N GLY A 68 -42.11 26.78 12.87
CA GLY A 68 -40.72 26.53 13.27
C GLY A 68 -40.19 25.11 13.02
N ARG A 69 -41.04 24.14 12.66
CA ARG A 69 -40.66 22.71 12.69
C ARG A 69 -40.33 22.07 11.34
N ARG A 70 -40.51 22.76 10.22
CA ARG A 70 -40.29 22.18 8.87
C ARG A 70 -38.94 22.52 8.23
N ILE A 71 -38.24 23.55 8.70
CA ILE A 71 -36.98 24.00 8.07
C ILE A 71 -35.78 23.17 8.53
N VAL A 72 -35.79 22.65 9.76
CA VAL A 72 -34.68 21.83 10.30
C VAL A 72 -34.58 20.46 9.62
N VAL A 73 -35.69 19.89 9.12
CA VAL A 73 -35.69 18.57 8.46
C VAL A 73 -35.13 18.65 7.03
N ALA A 74 -35.33 19.77 6.32
CA ALA A 74 -34.86 19.93 4.95
C ALA A 74 -33.34 20.12 4.86
N ALA A 75 -32.73 20.88 5.78
CA ALA A 75 -31.28 21.12 5.79
C ALA A 75 -30.47 19.86 6.19
N ALA A 76 -30.98 19.05 7.11
CA ALA A 76 -30.34 17.80 7.52
C ALA A 76 -30.35 16.74 6.40
N GLY A 77 -31.42 16.66 5.61
CA GLY A 77 -31.52 15.75 4.46
C GLY A 77 -30.49 16.05 3.37
N VAL A 78 -30.28 17.33 3.04
CA VAL A 78 -29.30 17.74 2.02
C VAL A 78 -27.87 17.49 2.48
N ALA A 79 -27.55 17.78 3.75
CA ALA A 79 -26.22 17.48 4.31
C ALA A 79 -25.94 15.97 4.37
N ALA A 80 -26.93 15.15 4.71
CA ALA A 80 -26.79 13.69 4.71
C ALA A 80 -26.59 13.12 3.30
N VAL A 81 -27.27 13.67 2.28
CA VAL A 81 -27.08 13.27 0.88
C VAL A 81 -25.72 13.75 0.36
N ALA A 82 -25.31 14.97 0.66
CA ALA A 82 -23.98 15.47 0.30
C ALA A 82 -22.87 14.66 0.99
N PHE A 83 -23.05 14.29 2.26
CA PHE A 83 -22.13 13.41 2.97
C PHE A 83 -22.14 11.99 2.42
N ALA A 84 -23.29 11.44 2.04
CA ALA A 84 -23.36 10.13 1.40
C ALA A 84 -22.68 10.15 0.02
N VAL A 85 -22.91 11.18 -0.79
CA VAL A 85 -22.25 11.34 -2.10
C VAL A 85 -20.74 11.54 -1.92
N TRP A 86 -20.29 12.37 -0.97
CA TRP A 86 -18.87 12.53 -0.64
C TRP A 86 -18.26 11.23 -0.11
N TYR A 87 -18.94 10.57 0.84
CA TYR A 87 -18.50 9.32 1.42
C TYR A 87 -18.42 8.19 0.39
N PHE A 88 -19.37 8.08 -0.53
CA PHE A 88 -19.32 7.09 -1.61
C PHE A 88 -18.36 7.50 -2.75
N ALA A 89 -18.16 8.79 -3.04
CA ALA A 89 -17.18 9.24 -4.03
C ALA A 89 -15.72 9.10 -3.55
N PHE A 90 -15.47 9.15 -2.23
CA PHE A 90 -14.14 8.98 -1.63
C PHE A 90 -13.92 7.61 -0.97
N ARG A 91 -14.97 6.81 -0.72
CA ARG A 91 -14.88 5.41 -0.30
C ARG A 91 -15.50 4.43 -1.29
N THR A 92 -15.47 4.68 -2.59
CA THR A 92 -15.61 3.56 -3.52
C THR A 92 -14.48 2.57 -3.19
N PRO A 93 -14.76 1.37 -2.65
CA PRO A 93 -13.73 0.34 -2.63
C PRO A 93 -13.30 0.18 -4.08
N GLU A 94 -12.01 0.39 -4.32
CA GLU A 94 -11.42 0.31 -5.65
C GLU A 94 -11.90 -0.97 -6.35
N PRO A 95 -12.20 -0.92 -7.66
CA PRO A 95 -12.98 -1.96 -8.33
C PRO A 95 -12.46 -3.35 -8.01
N ARG A 96 -13.40 -4.25 -7.69
CA ARG A 96 -13.26 -5.67 -7.29
C ARG A 96 -12.48 -6.58 -8.25
N ASP A 97 -11.88 -6.00 -9.29
CA ASP A 97 -11.10 -6.72 -10.27
C ASP A 97 -9.60 -6.47 -10.06
N ASP A 98 -9.11 -6.89 -8.89
CA ASP A 98 -7.68 -6.86 -8.60
C ASP A 98 -6.90 -7.72 -9.61
N PHE A 99 -7.53 -8.75 -10.22
CA PHE A 99 -6.91 -9.53 -11.29
C PHE A 99 -6.54 -8.66 -12.48
N SER A 100 -7.45 -7.84 -13.00
CA SER A 100 -7.14 -6.90 -14.09
C SER A 100 -6.06 -5.89 -13.71
N ARG A 101 -5.99 -5.49 -12.44
CA ARG A 101 -4.96 -4.56 -11.95
C ARG A 101 -3.58 -5.18 -11.88
N PHE A 102 -3.48 -6.48 -11.61
CA PHE A 102 -2.21 -7.19 -11.59
C PHE A 102 -1.65 -7.48 -12.99
N GLN A 103 -2.41 -7.32 -14.07
CA GLN A 103 -1.94 -7.68 -15.41
C GLN A 103 -0.74 -6.84 -15.85
N GLY A 104 0.17 -7.46 -16.62
CA GLY A 104 1.32 -6.78 -17.22
C GLY A 104 2.66 -7.27 -16.70
N GLU A 105 3.70 -6.48 -16.94
CA GLU A 105 5.05 -6.76 -16.49
C GLU A 105 5.42 -5.88 -15.30
N TRP A 106 5.97 -6.49 -14.26
CA TRP A 106 6.30 -5.85 -13.00
C TRP A 106 7.77 -6.06 -12.71
N LYS A 107 8.46 -5.01 -12.28
CA LYS A 107 9.77 -5.14 -11.68
C LYS A 107 9.60 -5.50 -10.21
N LEU A 108 10.13 -6.64 -9.81
CA LEU A 108 10.10 -7.12 -8.43
C LEU A 108 11.37 -6.69 -7.70
N THR A 109 11.20 -5.97 -6.61
CA THR A 109 12.22 -5.68 -5.60
C THR A 109 11.87 -6.46 -4.35
N VAL A 110 12.77 -7.32 -3.89
CA VAL A 110 12.62 -8.02 -2.62
C VAL A 110 13.39 -7.25 -1.57
N ALA A 111 12.71 -6.84 -0.49
CA ALA A 111 13.36 -6.20 0.65
C ALA A 111 14.52 -7.08 1.14
N ASP A 112 15.67 -6.45 1.43
CA ASP A 112 16.92 -7.12 1.84
C ASP A 112 17.72 -7.85 0.73
N ARG A 113 17.30 -7.74 -0.55
CA ARG A 113 17.99 -8.40 -1.69
C ARG A 113 18.21 -7.51 -2.92
N GLU A 114 18.47 -6.22 -2.71
CA GLU A 114 18.65 -5.23 -3.78
C GLU A 114 19.79 -5.53 -4.78
N LYS A 115 20.80 -6.30 -4.37
CA LYS A 115 21.97 -6.63 -5.22
C LYS A 115 21.76 -7.83 -6.16
N GLN A 116 20.57 -8.42 -6.21
CA GLN A 116 20.29 -9.56 -7.09
C GLN A 116 19.97 -9.10 -8.52
N MET A 117 20.14 -10.02 -9.48
CA MET A 117 19.72 -9.81 -10.87
C MET A 117 18.26 -9.30 -10.91
N PRO A 118 17.91 -8.42 -11.87
CA PRO A 118 16.57 -7.88 -11.96
C PRO A 118 15.57 -9.04 -12.14
N ILE A 119 14.58 -9.10 -11.25
CA ILE A 119 13.48 -10.05 -11.34
C ILE A 119 12.31 -9.31 -11.96
N THR A 120 11.85 -9.80 -13.10
CA THR A 120 10.60 -9.36 -13.73
C THR A 120 9.53 -10.38 -13.43
N VAL A 121 8.35 -9.92 -13.06
CA VAL A 121 7.16 -10.74 -12.92
C VAL A 121 6.22 -10.39 -14.07
N ARG A 122 5.85 -11.38 -14.88
CA ARG A 122 4.79 -11.21 -15.87
C ARG A 122 3.52 -11.85 -15.37
N VAL A 123 2.43 -11.08 -15.33
CA VAL A 123 1.10 -11.58 -14.99
C VAL A 123 0.20 -11.52 -16.22
N SER A 124 -0.39 -12.66 -16.56
CA SER A 124 -1.33 -12.79 -17.67
C SER A 124 -2.46 -13.73 -17.28
N GLY A 125 -3.68 -13.21 -17.22
CA GLY A 125 -4.82 -13.90 -16.62
C GLY A 125 -4.55 -14.24 -15.15
N ASP A 126 -4.60 -15.53 -14.82
CA ASP A 126 -4.26 -16.09 -13.52
C ASP A 126 -2.82 -16.59 -13.43
N LYS A 127 -2.00 -16.43 -14.48
CA LYS A 127 -0.62 -16.91 -14.48
C LYS A 127 0.33 -15.83 -14.00
N TRP A 128 1.20 -16.22 -13.08
CA TRP A 128 2.28 -15.41 -12.54
C TRP A 128 3.62 -16.07 -12.92
N THR A 129 4.41 -15.41 -13.75
CA THR A 129 5.69 -15.93 -14.24
C THR A 129 6.85 -15.11 -13.72
N TRP A 130 7.83 -15.76 -13.11
CA TRP A 130 9.09 -15.15 -12.68
C TRP A 130 10.12 -15.26 -13.79
N LEU A 131 10.59 -14.12 -14.25
CA LEU A 131 11.66 -13.96 -15.23
C LEU A 131 12.90 -13.44 -14.50
N VAL A 132 13.98 -14.21 -14.51
CA VAL A 132 15.28 -13.76 -13.98
C VAL A 132 16.22 -13.61 -15.16
N GLY A 133 16.72 -12.39 -15.39
CA GLY A 133 17.54 -12.10 -16.58
C GLY A 133 16.82 -12.39 -17.90
N GLY A 134 15.49 -12.22 -17.95
CA GLY A 134 14.66 -12.46 -19.14
C GLY A 134 14.30 -13.92 -19.42
N THR A 135 14.67 -14.86 -18.55
CA THR A 135 14.33 -16.29 -18.71
C THR A 135 13.29 -16.72 -17.68
N ASP A 136 12.27 -17.46 -18.13
CA ASP A 136 11.26 -18.07 -17.27
C ASP A 136 11.90 -19.06 -16.28
N GLN A 137 11.83 -18.74 -14.99
CA GLN A 137 12.36 -19.57 -13.91
C GLN A 137 11.27 -20.32 -13.16
N LYS A 138 10.18 -19.63 -12.81
CA LYS A 138 9.05 -20.21 -12.06
C LYS A 138 7.73 -19.70 -12.60
N ARG A 139 6.73 -20.57 -12.59
CA ARG A 139 5.34 -20.26 -12.95
C ARG A 139 4.44 -20.59 -11.77
N TYR A 140 3.43 -19.77 -11.57
CA TYR A 140 2.42 -19.97 -10.55
C TYR A 140 1.02 -19.70 -11.11
N ALA A 141 0.04 -20.46 -10.64
CA ALA A 141 -1.36 -20.08 -10.73
C ALA A 141 -1.70 -19.18 -9.53
N MET A 142 -2.26 -18.02 -9.81
CA MET A 142 -2.61 -16.99 -8.84
C MET A 142 -4.10 -17.07 -8.49
N THR A 143 -4.39 -17.05 -7.20
CA THR A 143 -5.75 -16.91 -6.67
C THR A 143 -5.80 -15.70 -5.74
N LEU A 144 -6.72 -14.78 -5.99
CA LEU A 144 -6.92 -13.58 -5.18
C LEU A 144 -8.20 -13.71 -4.35
N ARG A 145 -8.17 -13.22 -3.11
CA ARG A 145 -9.36 -13.02 -2.27
C ARG A 145 -9.40 -11.55 -1.86
N PRO A 146 -9.97 -10.66 -2.70
CA PRO A 146 -9.99 -9.21 -2.43
C PRO A 146 -10.96 -8.81 -1.31
N ASP A 147 -11.90 -9.69 -0.96
CA ASP A 147 -12.92 -9.43 0.06
C ASP A 147 -12.46 -9.73 1.50
N THR A 148 -11.22 -10.20 1.69
CA THR A 148 -10.63 -10.42 3.02
C THR A 148 -9.90 -9.19 3.53
N ASN A 149 -9.69 -9.11 4.84
CA ASN A 149 -8.89 -8.04 5.47
C ASN A 149 -7.81 -8.63 6.39
N PRO A 150 -6.52 -8.55 6.02
CA PRO A 150 -5.97 -8.04 4.76
C PRO A 150 -6.39 -8.88 3.53
N LYS A 151 -6.24 -8.31 2.33
CA LYS A 151 -6.50 -9.03 1.06
C LYS A 151 -5.54 -10.21 0.92
N GLU A 152 -6.02 -11.38 0.54
CA GLU A 152 -5.20 -12.58 0.45
C GLU A 152 -4.83 -12.97 -0.98
N ILE A 153 -3.61 -13.47 -1.15
CA ILE A 153 -3.12 -14.06 -2.40
C ILE A 153 -2.57 -15.46 -2.13
N ASP A 154 -2.88 -16.40 -3.02
CA ASP A 154 -2.25 -17.71 -3.06
C ASP A 154 -1.55 -17.90 -4.42
N LEU A 155 -0.30 -18.35 -4.39
CA LEU A 155 0.48 -18.69 -5.58
C LEU A 155 0.81 -20.18 -5.55
N THR A 156 0.12 -20.95 -6.39
CA THR A 156 0.36 -22.39 -6.54
C THR A 156 1.43 -22.61 -7.60
N GLN A 157 2.58 -23.17 -7.24
CA GLN A 157 3.67 -23.39 -8.18
C GLN A 157 3.26 -24.41 -9.25
N LEU A 158 3.61 -24.13 -10.50
CA LEU A 158 3.28 -24.96 -11.66
C LEU A 158 4.51 -25.65 -12.24
N THR A 159 4.29 -26.81 -12.86
CA THR A 159 5.26 -27.49 -13.72
C THR A 159 5.32 -26.83 -15.10
N ALA A 160 6.16 -27.37 -16.00
CA ALA A 160 6.25 -26.89 -17.37
C ALA A 160 4.94 -27.04 -18.16
N ASP A 161 4.11 -28.01 -17.79
CA ASP A 161 2.82 -28.34 -18.42
C ASP A 161 1.64 -27.68 -17.70
N ASP A 162 1.90 -26.63 -16.91
CA ASP A 162 0.90 -25.87 -16.14
C ASP A 162 0.06 -26.70 -15.14
N SER A 163 0.58 -27.85 -14.72
CA SER A 163 0.01 -28.64 -13.63
C SER A 163 0.59 -28.22 -12.28
N PRO A 164 -0.15 -28.29 -11.16
CA PRO A 164 0.39 -27.99 -9.84
C PRO A 164 1.61 -28.85 -9.50
N LEU A 165 2.72 -28.22 -9.14
CA LEU A 165 3.91 -28.90 -8.66
C LEU A 165 3.60 -29.58 -7.31
N GLN A 166 3.81 -30.89 -7.26
CA GLN A 166 3.57 -31.69 -6.06
C GLN A 166 4.86 -31.88 -5.26
N GLU A 167 4.78 -31.72 -3.95
CA GLU A 167 5.82 -32.05 -3.00
C GLU A 167 5.33 -33.18 -2.07
N ARG A 168 6.24 -34.07 -1.67
CA ARG A 168 5.94 -35.15 -0.73
C ARG A 168 6.05 -34.62 0.70
N ARG A 169 4.95 -34.62 1.45
CA ARG A 169 4.89 -34.20 2.85
C ARG A 169 4.09 -35.19 3.69
N GLY A 170 4.69 -35.73 4.75
CA GLY A 170 4.00 -36.64 5.67
C GLY A 170 3.36 -37.87 4.97
N GLY A 171 3.98 -38.37 3.90
CA GLY A 171 3.46 -39.50 3.12
C GLY A 171 2.39 -39.14 2.08
N SER A 172 1.93 -37.90 2.01
CA SER A 172 0.98 -37.41 1.01
C SER A 172 1.66 -36.51 -0.02
N SER A 173 1.17 -36.50 -1.26
CA SER A 173 1.54 -35.51 -2.27
C SER A 173 0.64 -34.29 -2.11
N VAL A 174 1.24 -33.12 -1.89
CA VAL A 174 0.53 -31.86 -1.71
C VAL A 174 1.08 -30.80 -2.67
N PRO A 175 0.25 -29.88 -3.18
CA PRO A 175 0.72 -28.82 -4.05
C PRO A 175 1.63 -27.85 -3.29
N VAL A 176 2.67 -27.37 -3.96
CA VAL A 176 3.54 -26.30 -3.45
C VAL A 176 2.80 -24.97 -3.59
N VAL A 177 2.36 -24.42 -2.46
CA VAL A 177 1.57 -23.18 -2.41
C VAL A 177 2.25 -22.15 -1.51
N LEU A 178 2.44 -20.94 -2.03
CA LEU A 178 2.78 -19.76 -1.24
C LEU A 178 1.50 -19.04 -0.86
N ARG A 179 1.28 -18.82 0.44
CA ARG A 179 0.10 -18.16 0.99
C ARG A 179 0.53 -16.81 1.53
N GLY A 180 -0.11 -15.74 1.06
CA GLY A 180 0.26 -14.38 1.42
C GLY A 180 -0.89 -13.40 1.53
N ILE A 181 -0.50 -12.16 1.76
CA ILE A 181 -1.37 -10.99 1.73
C ILE A 181 -0.82 -9.99 0.74
N TYR A 182 -1.68 -9.13 0.19
CA TYR A 182 -1.26 -8.13 -0.78
C TYR A 182 -1.99 -6.79 -0.63
N THR A 183 -1.36 -5.74 -1.13
CA THR A 183 -2.00 -4.49 -1.52
C THR A 183 -1.62 -4.17 -2.96
N ILE A 184 -2.51 -3.47 -3.66
CA ILE A 184 -2.26 -2.97 -5.01
C ILE A 184 -2.89 -1.58 -5.12
N GLU A 185 -2.06 -0.62 -5.53
CA GLU A 185 -2.37 0.81 -5.58
C GLU A 185 -1.75 1.38 -6.86
N GLY A 186 -2.60 1.70 -7.85
CA GLY A 186 -2.14 2.10 -9.18
C GLY A 186 -1.11 1.12 -9.75
N ASP A 187 0.10 1.64 -9.97
CA ASP A 187 1.21 0.95 -10.64
C ASP A 187 2.19 0.28 -9.64
N LYS A 188 1.76 0.13 -8.38
CA LYS A 188 2.55 -0.51 -7.31
C LYS A 188 1.74 -1.60 -6.61
N ALA A 189 2.41 -2.71 -6.28
CA ALA A 189 1.85 -3.74 -5.42
C ALA A 189 2.86 -4.16 -4.34
N LYS A 190 2.36 -4.46 -3.14
CA LYS A 190 3.14 -5.02 -2.03
C LYS A 190 2.57 -6.38 -1.69
N LEU A 191 3.41 -7.38 -1.47
CA LEU A 191 2.95 -8.68 -0.99
C LEU A 191 3.97 -9.34 -0.05
N VAL A 192 3.46 -10.15 0.87
CA VAL A 192 4.27 -11.00 1.75
C VAL A 192 3.68 -12.40 1.68
N THR A 193 4.51 -13.41 1.42
CA THR A 193 4.07 -14.80 1.32
C THR A 193 4.89 -15.72 2.22
N ALA A 194 4.26 -16.78 2.70
CA ALA A 194 4.92 -17.90 3.38
C ALA A 194 4.57 -19.23 2.68
N PRO A 195 5.49 -20.20 2.60
CA PRO A 195 5.17 -21.52 2.07
C PRO A 195 4.22 -22.26 3.02
N ASN A 196 3.16 -22.85 2.46
CA ASN A 196 2.33 -23.82 3.18
C ASN A 196 3.24 -24.94 3.71
N PRO A 197 3.25 -25.30 5.01
CA PRO A 197 2.18 -25.12 6.00
C PRO A 197 2.45 -24.04 7.04
N LEU A 198 3.42 -23.16 6.79
CA LEU A 198 3.61 -22.01 7.65
C LEU A 198 2.33 -21.16 7.66
N PRO A 199 2.01 -20.51 8.80
CA PRO A 199 0.86 -19.62 8.89
C PRO A 199 0.90 -18.55 7.80
N ARG A 200 -0.28 -18.19 7.29
CA ARG A 200 -0.39 -17.05 6.37
C ARG A 200 0.08 -15.78 7.12
N PRO A 201 0.95 -14.96 6.52
CA PRO A 201 1.27 -13.64 7.05
C PRO A 201 0.00 -12.80 7.26
N THR A 202 -0.06 -12.03 8.34
CA THR A 202 -1.20 -11.14 8.65
C THR A 202 -0.84 -9.66 8.62
N THR A 203 0.46 -9.34 8.54
CA THR A 203 0.99 -7.98 8.47
C THR A 203 2.12 -7.90 7.44
N PHE A 204 2.43 -6.70 6.96
CA PHE A 204 3.50 -6.49 5.98
C PHE A 204 4.87 -6.22 6.62
N ASP A 205 4.92 -5.84 7.89
CA ASP A 205 6.11 -5.28 8.53
C ASP A 205 6.42 -6.05 9.82
N ALA A 206 6.54 -7.38 9.71
CA ALA A 206 6.97 -8.23 10.81
C ALA A 206 8.50 -8.30 10.84
N ASP A 207 9.12 -7.98 11.99
CA ASP A 207 10.58 -7.89 12.15
C ASP A 207 11.31 -9.19 11.75
N ASP A 208 10.75 -10.36 12.14
CA ASP A 208 11.25 -11.69 11.76
C ASP A 208 10.35 -12.38 10.71
N GLY A 209 9.67 -11.58 9.87
CA GLY A 209 8.71 -12.06 8.88
C GLY A 209 9.34 -12.53 7.56
N PRO A 210 8.56 -13.19 6.68
CA PRO A 210 8.97 -13.41 5.31
C PRO A 210 9.27 -12.07 4.60
N PRO A 211 10.18 -12.07 3.61
CA PRO A 211 10.57 -10.83 2.95
C PRO A 211 9.38 -10.20 2.20
N VAL A 212 9.31 -8.88 2.28
CA VAL A 212 8.35 -8.09 1.52
C VAL A 212 8.76 -8.02 0.06
N TRP A 213 7.82 -8.31 -0.82
CA TRP A 213 7.96 -8.15 -2.26
C TRP A 213 7.26 -6.87 -2.67
N VAL A 214 8.00 -5.98 -3.31
CA VAL A 214 7.51 -4.72 -3.87
C VAL A 214 7.57 -4.83 -5.38
N LEU A 215 6.42 -4.68 -6.02
CA LEU A 215 6.26 -4.75 -7.47
C LEU A 215 5.94 -3.37 -8.02
N GLU A 216 6.67 -2.98 -9.07
CA GLU A 216 6.43 -1.74 -9.82
C GLU A 216 6.13 -2.06 -11.29
N LEU A 217 4.95 -1.67 -11.77
CA LEU A 217 4.51 -1.93 -13.13
C LEU A 217 5.47 -1.25 -14.13
N GLN A 218 5.85 -1.98 -15.17
CA GLN A 218 6.76 -1.53 -16.22
C GLN A 218 5.96 -1.16 -17.47
N GLY A 219 6.20 0.05 -18.00
CA GLY A 219 5.73 0.48 -19.32
C GLY A 219 4.20 0.49 -19.47
N ARG A 220 3.58 1.63 -19.14
CA ARG A 220 2.16 1.88 -19.42
C ARG A 220 1.96 2.63 -20.73
#